data_AF-A0A940M3Z8-F1
#
_entry.id   AF-A0A940M3Z8-F1
#
_cell.length_a   1.000
_cell.length_b   1.000
_cell.length_c   1.000
_cell.angle_alpha   90.00
_cell.angle_beta   90.00
_cell.angle_gamma   90.00
#
_symmetry.space_group_name_H-M   'P 1'
#
loop_
_entity.id
_entity.type
_entity.pdbx_description
1 polymer ?
#
loop_
_entity_poly.entity_id
_entity_poly.type
_entity_poly.pdbx_seq_one_letter_code
_entity_poly.pdbx_strand_id
1 'polypeptide(L)'
;MKTSQSKTSLLQHVQVAGVTAMLSLLGSPASAATTTFPQYPLLTGGNSIPPNIMLILDDSGSMAYPKMPEDTSTLSDSVSDRSYVNNTLYYNPAKTYLPWRTASKTLTDRLVAADFTSASTNATSPTDDKQDLRSWTRNLGNGQNPNYVLESYFYVPKAGVSNPGSVAANYDKYRVGASTATGTGAAGSYNGGAIQKLADSSIKSGTLSASKDKYSTCTQVSTGSPTSVTIKVDGDQKADLYVYSSSTCSAGNNNQNVLASSTKNENPKSVTIQSPAATIYFAILGDGKAVSGISYDVTAASWQNALPTGSARTTQQDELQNFANWYQYHRTRNKMAKAGASEAFGRLNKNYRVGFDTIWNRNTSGTSIGVTGSVPSLPIAYATNNGLFEDNGTSVTNRSTFYSRLQSATANSGTPLHGALQRAGRYFATDDPWKDSDGTKLTCRQNYAILTTDGYWNQKDGFVGGDIATYSDGTNAGDGSGNVDSGAGYPYQDNIAYTLADVAYYYWKNDLKYGVSWPDNV
;
A
#
# COMPACT_ATOMS: atom_id res chain seq x y z
N MET A 1 -41.53 -59.95 67.21
CA MET A 1 -41.56 -60.43 68.61
C MET A 1 -40.12 -60.54 69.06
N LYS A 2 -39.58 -59.82 70.04
CA LYS A 2 -40.12 -59.38 71.33
C LYS A 2 -39.35 -58.13 71.82
N THR A 3 -40.11 -57.12 72.26
CA THR A 3 -39.96 -56.29 73.48
C THR A 3 -38.53 -56.04 74.03
N SER A 4 -38.03 -54.79 74.08
CA SER A 4 -38.45 -53.62 74.89
C SER A 4 -37.84 -53.55 76.30
N GLN A 5 -37.07 -52.46 76.50
CA GLN A 5 -36.96 -51.61 77.71
C GLN A 5 -36.04 -52.04 78.87
N SER A 6 -35.42 -51.16 79.67
CA SER A 6 -35.52 -49.69 79.84
C SER A 6 -34.26 -49.12 80.52
N LYS A 7 -33.99 -47.86 80.16
CA LYS A 7 -33.26 -46.73 80.79
C LYS A 7 -32.82 -46.79 82.26
N THR A 8 -31.69 -46.11 82.52
CA THR A 8 -31.38 -45.00 83.48
C THR A 8 -29.97 -45.22 84.08
N SER A 9 -29.16 -44.28 84.57
CA SER A 9 -29.00 -42.80 84.56
C SER A 9 -27.70 -42.52 85.35
N LEU A 10 -27.07 -41.35 85.11
CA LEU A 10 -26.04 -40.66 85.91
C LEU A 10 -24.58 -41.15 85.81
N LEU A 11 -23.71 -40.29 85.27
CA LEU A 11 -22.57 -39.71 86.00
C LEU A 11 -21.89 -38.57 85.22
N GLN A 12 -21.36 -37.64 85.99
CA GLN A 12 -20.93 -36.28 85.68
C GLN A 12 -19.40 -36.17 85.48
N HIS A 13 -19.02 -35.30 84.53
CA HIS A 13 -17.83 -34.42 84.45
C HIS A 13 -16.39 -35.00 84.46
N VAL A 14 -15.73 -34.91 83.29
CA VAL A 14 -14.36 -34.36 83.16
C VAL A 14 -14.28 -33.52 81.86
N GLN A 15 -13.91 -32.26 82.03
CA GLN A 15 -13.50 -31.21 81.07
C GLN A 15 -12.30 -31.68 80.20
N VAL A 16 -11.97 -31.27 78.97
CA VAL A 16 -12.28 -30.13 78.09
C VAL A 16 -11.69 -30.50 76.71
N ALA A 17 -12.48 -30.42 75.63
CA ALA A 17 -12.03 -30.12 74.26
C ALA A 17 -13.26 -30.05 73.34
N GLY A 18 -13.57 -28.85 72.84
CA GLY A 18 -14.52 -28.68 71.73
C GLY A 18 -15.85 -28.06 72.11
N VAL A 19 -15.90 -26.72 72.21
CA VAL A 19 -17.13 -25.95 72.04
C VAL A 19 -16.80 -24.61 71.39
N THR A 20 -17.08 -24.50 70.08
CA THR A 20 -17.77 -23.33 69.51
C THR A 20 -18.27 -23.69 68.13
N ALA A 21 -19.42 -24.38 68.06
CA ALA A 21 -20.24 -24.46 66.85
C ALA A 21 -21.64 -24.96 67.21
N MET A 22 -22.51 -24.04 67.62
CA MET A 22 -23.93 -24.00 67.22
C MET A 22 -24.63 -22.92 68.04
N LEU A 23 -24.79 -21.74 67.45
CA LEU A 23 -25.99 -20.92 67.58
C LEU A 23 -26.12 -20.03 66.34
N SER A 24 -27.37 -19.72 66.00
CA SER A 24 -27.89 -18.86 64.93
C SER A 24 -27.86 -19.37 63.48
N LEU A 25 -28.95 -20.06 63.13
CA LEU A 25 -29.64 -19.93 61.85
C LEU A 25 -29.83 -18.46 61.45
N LEU A 26 -29.63 -18.20 60.14
CA LEU A 26 -30.09 -17.10 59.26
C LEU A 26 -28.92 -16.42 58.55
N GLY A 27 -28.51 -17.04 57.45
CA GLY A 27 -27.59 -16.47 56.48
C GLY A 27 -27.56 -17.36 55.24
N SER A 28 -28.37 -17.00 54.24
CA SER A 28 -28.23 -17.57 52.90
C SER A 28 -26.78 -17.39 52.44
N PRO A 29 -26.09 -18.41 51.88
CA PRO A 29 -24.94 -18.10 51.06
C PRO A 29 -25.48 -17.34 49.85
N ALA A 30 -25.29 -16.03 49.85
CA ALA A 30 -25.06 -15.33 48.60
C ALA A 30 -23.80 -15.96 48.01
N SER A 31 -23.97 -17.03 47.23
CA SER A 31 -22.97 -17.39 46.24
C SER A 31 -22.92 -16.21 45.30
N ALA A 32 -21.99 -15.28 45.56
CA ALA A 32 -21.50 -14.38 44.55
C ALA A 32 -21.20 -15.27 43.35
N ALA A 33 -21.97 -15.11 42.28
CA ALA A 33 -21.63 -15.69 41.00
C ALA A 33 -20.22 -15.16 40.71
N THR A 34 -19.23 -16.04 40.81
CA THR A 34 -17.89 -15.75 40.33
C THR A 34 -18.08 -15.37 38.87
N THR A 35 -17.99 -14.07 38.57
CA THR A 35 -17.82 -13.58 37.21
C THR A 35 -16.47 -14.10 36.74
N THR A 36 -16.47 -15.33 36.25
CA THR A 36 -15.34 -15.89 35.54
C THR A 36 -15.24 -15.13 34.24
N PHE A 37 -14.24 -14.25 34.17
CA PHE A 37 -13.75 -13.75 32.89
C PHE A 37 -13.51 -14.94 31.96
N PRO A 38 -13.97 -14.91 30.70
CA PRO A 38 -13.70 -16.00 29.77
C PRO A 38 -12.18 -16.18 29.66
N GLN A 39 -11.69 -17.37 29.99
CA GLN A 39 -10.27 -17.73 29.97
C GLN A 39 -9.69 -17.87 28.56
N TYR A 40 -10.42 -17.43 27.52
CA TYR A 40 -10.03 -17.63 26.13
C TYR A 40 -9.80 -16.27 25.46
N PRO A 41 -8.61 -16.03 24.89
CA PRO A 41 -8.38 -14.87 24.03
C PRO A 41 -9.36 -14.90 22.84
N LEU A 42 -9.72 -13.71 22.34
CA LEU A 42 -10.51 -13.47 21.11
C LEU A 42 -10.00 -14.23 19.85
N LEU A 43 -8.83 -14.87 19.95
CA LEU A 43 -8.08 -15.54 18.89
C LEU A 43 -8.20 -17.07 18.89
N THR A 44 -8.78 -17.73 19.90
CA THR A 44 -8.85 -19.20 19.94
C THR A 44 -10.28 -19.70 19.96
N GLY A 45 -10.87 -19.88 18.76
CA GLY A 45 -12.20 -20.43 18.53
C GLY A 45 -12.35 -21.91 18.92
N GLY A 46 -12.35 -22.23 20.21
CA GLY A 46 -12.89 -23.47 20.74
C GLY A 46 -14.17 -23.16 21.51
N ASN A 47 -15.33 -23.48 20.93
CA ASN A 47 -16.69 -23.33 21.49
C ASN A 47 -17.37 -21.93 21.49
N SER A 48 -16.81 -20.92 20.81
CA SER A 48 -17.53 -19.65 20.60
C SER A 48 -18.31 -19.67 19.28
N ILE A 49 -19.50 -19.05 19.26
CA ILE A 49 -20.29 -18.83 18.04
C ILE A 49 -19.41 -18.06 17.04
N PRO A 50 -19.24 -18.54 15.78
CA PRO A 50 -18.40 -17.88 14.78
C PRO A 50 -18.86 -16.43 14.53
N PRO A 51 -17.99 -15.43 14.71
CA PRO A 51 -18.34 -14.04 14.51
C PRO A 51 -18.43 -13.69 13.02
N ASN A 52 -19.18 -12.64 12.74
CA ASN A 52 -19.31 -12.03 11.42
C ASN A 52 -18.31 -10.90 11.25
N ILE A 53 -17.61 -10.88 10.11
CA ILE A 53 -16.70 -9.81 9.71
C ILE A 53 -17.13 -9.31 8.34
N MET A 54 -17.43 -8.01 8.23
CA MET A 54 -17.64 -7.33 6.96
C MET A 54 -16.39 -6.51 6.63
N LEU A 55 -15.65 -6.91 5.60
CA LEU A 55 -14.57 -6.06 5.05
C LEU A 55 -15.19 -5.08 4.03
N ILE A 56 -14.99 -3.79 4.25
CA ILE A 56 -15.37 -2.72 3.33
C ILE A 56 -14.08 -2.15 2.74
N LEU A 57 -13.86 -2.40 1.45
CA LEU A 57 -12.68 -1.91 0.73
C LEU A 57 -12.98 -0.59 0.02
N ASP A 58 -12.12 0.39 0.19
CA ASP A 58 -12.13 1.60 -0.63
C ASP A 58 -11.74 1.28 -2.08
N ASP A 59 -12.69 1.53 -2.97
CA ASP A 59 -12.58 1.40 -4.41
C ASP A 59 -12.80 2.74 -5.12
N SER A 60 -12.50 3.86 -4.45
CA SER A 60 -12.46 5.20 -5.06
C SER A 60 -11.32 5.35 -6.07
N GLY A 61 -11.35 6.42 -6.87
CA GLY A 61 -10.33 6.69 -7.88
C GLY A 61 -8.93 6.95 -7.33
N SER A 62 -8.80 7.53 -6.13
CA SER A 62 -7.51 7.81 -5.49
C SER A 62 -6.77 6.54 -5.11
N MET A 63 -7.48 5.42 -4.91
CA MET A 63 -6.88 4.13 -4.66
C MET A 63 -6.07 3.61 -5.87
N ALA A 64 -6.28 4.14 -7.08
CA ALA A 64 -5.45 3.83 -8.25
C ALA A 64 -4.07 4.51 -8.23
N TYR A 65 -3.83 5.44 -7.30
CA TYR A 65 -2.65 6.30 -7.34
C TYR A 65 -1.37 5.58 -6.87
N PRO A 66 -0.23 5.84 -7.54
CA PRO A 66 1.06 5.24 -7.21
C PRO A 66 1.89 6.01 -6.16
N LYS A 67 1.32 7.04 -5.50
CA LYS A 67 2.03 7.86 -4.50
C LYS A 67 1.33 7.89 -3.14
N MET A 68 2.12 7.86 -2.07
CA MET A 68 1.72 8.23 -0.71
C MET A 68 2.87 8.96 0.00
N PRO A 69 2.58 9.97 0.84
CA PRO A 69 1.25 10.40 1.29
C PRO A 69 0.47 11.30 0.32
N GLU A 70 1.10 11.87 -0.71
CA GLU A 70 0.42 12.79 -1.63
C GLU A 70 -0.48 12.07 -2.65
N ASP A 71 -1.57 12.73 -3.06
CA ASP A 71 -2.48 12.29 -4.11
C ASP A 71 -1.92 12.66 -5.48
N THR A 72 -1.32 11.69 -6.18
CA THR A 72 -0.78 11.91 -7.52
C THR A 72 -1.01 10.69 -8.40
N SER A 73 -1.66 10.88 -9.55
CA SER A 73 -1.99 9.81 -10.51
C SER A 73 -0.84 9.45 -11.45
N THR A 74 0.20 10.29 -11.52
CA THR A 74 1.39 10.10 -12.34
C THR A 74 2.66 10.38 -11.53
N LEU A 75 3.78 9.76 -11.90
CA LEU A 75 5.06 9.96 -11.20
C LEU A 75 6.09 10.54 -12.15
N SER A 76 6.69 11.66 -11.74
CA SER A 76 7.83 12.26 -12.42
C SER A 76 9.08 11.40 -12.24
N ASP A 77 10.07 11.61 -13.09
CA ASP A 77 11.40 11.03 -12.91
C ASP A 77 12.18 11.81 -11.83
N SER A 78 11.83 11.63 -10.56
CA SER A 78 12.43 12.34 -9.44
C SER A 78 12.56 11.46 -8.19
N VAL A 79 13.47 11.85 -7.29
CA VAL A 79 13.61 11.20 -5.98
C VAL A 79 12.38 11.36 -5.11
N SER A 80 11.64 12.48 -5.24
CA SER A 80 10.42 12.73 -4.48
C SER A 80 9.29 11.77 -4.83
N ASP A 81 9.24 11.29 -6.09
CA ASP A 81 8.17 10.43 -6.57
C ASP A 81 8.57 8.95 -6.60
N ARG A 82 9.83 8.66 -6.92
CA ARG A 82 10.32 7.30 -7.25
C ARG A 82 11.37 6.78 -6.27
N SER A 83 11.35 7.22 -5.01
CA SER A 83 12.11 6.63 -3.91
C SER A 83 11.19 6.17 -2.79
N TYR A 84 11.51 5.04 -2.15
CA TYR A 84 10.72 4.53 -1.02
C TYR A 84 10.77 5.44 0.22
N VAL A 85 11.72 6.38 0.27
CA VAL A 85 11.87 7.35 1.37
C VAL A 85 10.83 8.46 1.26
N ASN A 86 10.56 8.94 0.05
CA ASN A 86 9.65 10.06 -0.19
C ASN A 86 8.27 9.60 -0.67
N ASN A 87 8.18 8.40 -1.24
CA ASN A 87 6.93 7.76 -1.64
C ASN A 87 6.87 6.35 -1.03
N THR A 88 6.03 6.16 0.00
CA THR A 88 6.00 4.91 0.77
C THR A 88 5.44 3.72 0.00
N LEU A 89 4.79 3.94 -1.14
CA LEU A 89 4.37 2.87 -2.06
C LEU A 89 5.49 2.40 -2.98
N TYR A 90 6.55 3.20 -3.12
CA TYR A 90 7.56 2.93 -4.13
C TYR A 90 8.50 1.78 -3.75
N TYR A 91 9.16 1.22 -4.76
CA TYR A 91 9.98 0.03 -4.59
C TYR A 91 11.08 0.23 -3.54
N ASN A 92 11.09 -0.62 -2.52
CA ASN A 92 12.15 -0.71 -1.52
C ASN A 92 12.92 -2.04 -1.70
N PRO A 93 14.18 -2.01 -2.17
CA PRO A 93 14.96 -3.23 -2.39
C PRO A 93 15.22 -4.03 -1.11
N ALA A 94 15.17 -3.41 0.07
CA ALA A 94 15.31 -4.10 1.35
C ALA A 94 14.07 -4.90 1.76
N LYS A 95 12.94 -4.76 1.04
CA LYS A 95 11.69 -5.49 1.30
C LYS A 95 11.50 -6.61 0.29
N THR A 96 10.90 -7.71 0.75
CA THR A 96 10.46 -8.81 -0.12
C THR A 96 8.99 -8.65 -0.46
N TYR A 97 8.71 -8.54 -1.75
CA TYR A 97 7.37 -8.45 -2.30
C TYR A 97 6.95 -9.80 -2.86
N LEU A 98 5.88 -10.34 -2.29
CA LEU A 98 5.28 -11.61 -2.71
C LEU A 98 4.02 -11.33 -3.53
N PRO A 99 3.67 -12.18 -4.51
CA PRO A 99 2.35 -12.13 -5.11
C PRO A 99 1.26 -12.30 -4.04
N TRP A 100 0.04 -11.83 -4.35
CA TRP A 100 -1.08 -11.95 -3.42
C TRP A 100 -1.35 -13.41 -3.07
N ARG A 101 -1.86 -13.63 -1.86
CA ARG A 101 -2.27 -14.98 -1.44
C ARG A 101 -3.47 -15.46 -2.22
N THR A 102 -3.56 -16.76 -2.41
CA THR A 102 -4.77 -17.40 -2.92
C THR A 102 -5.76 -17.64 -1.78
N ALA A 103 -6.94 -18.17 -2.12
CA ALA A 103 -7.91 -18.64 -1.14
C ALA A 103 -7.45 -19.87 -0.34
N SER A 104 -6.29 -20.45 -0.64
CA SER A 104 -5.76 -21.60 0.07
C SER A 104 -5.57 -21.34 1.58
N LYS A 105 -5.74 -22.41 2.37
CA LYS A 105 -5.41 -22.42 3.80
C LYS A 105 -3.89 -22.48 4.02
N THR A 106 -3.11 -22.90 3.03
CA THR A 106 -1.65 -22.88 3.07
C THR A 106 -1.14 -21.44 2.93
N LEU A 107 -0.40 -20.96 3.94
CA LEU A 107 0.02 -19.54 3.99
C LEU A 107 1.01 -19.13 2.90
N THR A 108 1.68 -20.10 2.29
CA THR A 108 2.66 -19.92 1.22
C THR A 108 2.05 -19.96 -0.17
N ASP A 109 0.78 -20.32 -0.33
CA ASP A 109 0.15 -20.40 -1.66
C ASP A 109 -0.16 -18.99 -2.17
N ARG A 110 0.50 -18.64 -3.27
CA ARG A 110 0.45 -17.32 -3.91
C ARG A 110 -0.09 -17.42 -5.32
N LEU A 111 -0.57 -16.29 -5.83
CA LEU A 111 -0.72 -16.07 -7.27
C LEU A 111 0.65 -16.24 -7.96
N VAL A 112 0.61 -16.43 -9.27
CA VAL A 112 1.81 -16.64 -10.09
C VAL A 112 2.76 -15.45 -9.94
N ALA A 113 4.06 -15.74 -9.81
CA ALA A 113 5.10 -14.73 -9.75
C ALA A 113 5.06 -13.84 -11.00
N ALA A 114 5.30 -12.54 -10.84
CA ALA A 114 5.26 -11.61 -11.96
C ALA A 114 6.47 -11.78 -12.87
N ASP A 115 6.28 -11.65 -14.18
CA ASP A 115 7.37 -11.64 -15.16
C ASP A 115 7.68 -10.18 -15.53
N PHE A 116 8.93 -9.74 -15.35
CA PHE A 116 9.32 -8.36 -15.69
C PHE A 116 9.19 -8.05 -17.19
N THR A 117 9.14 -9.06 -18.06
CA THR A 117 8.89 -8.91 -19.49
C THR A 117 7.40 -8.87 -19.84
N SER A 118 6.51 -9.16 -18.88
CA SER A 118 5.06 -9.23 -19.06
C SER A 118 4.31 -8.84 -17.77
N ALA A 119 4.67 -7.71 -17.19
CA ALA A 119 4.11 -7.24 -15.91
C ALA A 119 2.85 -6.39 -16.14
N SER A 120 1.80 -6.62 -15.36
CA SER A 120 0.55 -5.85 -15.47
C SER A 120 0.74 -4.37 -15.11
N THR A 121 0.37 -3.48 -16.03
CA THR A 121 0.39 -2.02 -15.86
C THR A 121 -0.96 -1.44 -15.46
N ASN A 122 -1.98 -2.28 -15.29
CA ASN A 122 -3.28 -1.88 -14.76
C ASN A 122 -3.20 -1.52 -13.28
N ALA A 123 -3.84 -0.43 -12.86
CA ALA A 123 -3.73 0.10 -11.51
C ALA A 123 -4.36 -0.79 -10.43
N THR A 124 -5.27 -1.70 -10.79
CA THR A 124 -6.02 -2.52 -9.83
C THR A 124 -5.97 -4.02 -10.13
N SER A 125 -5.87 -4.39 -11.41
CA SER A 125 -5.76 -5.78 -11.86
C SER A 125 -4.28 -6.22 -11.91
N PRO A 126 -3.94 -7.46 -11.51
CA PRO A 126 -2.61 -8.03 -11.70
C PRO A 126 -2.48 -8.75 -13.05
N THR A 127 -3.54 -8.89 -13.85
CA THR A 127 -3.53 -9.66 -15.10
C THR A 127 -3.64 -8.81 -16.36
N ASP A 128 -4.15 -7.59 -16.25
CA ASP A 128 -4.50 -6.77 -17.42
C ASP A 128 -3.36 -5.82 -17.82
N ASP A 129 -3.36 -5.39 -19.08
CA ASP A 129 -2.43 -4.39 -19.62
C ASP A 129 -0.94 -4.75 -19.39
N LYS A 130 -0.52 -5.95 -19.79
CA LYS A 130 0.84 -6.44 -19.57
C LYS A 130 1.86 -5.75 -20.49
N GLN A 131 3.00 -5.36 -19.93
CA GLN A 131 4.09 -4.68 -20.65
C GLN A 131 5.46 -5.17 -20.19
N ASP A 132 6.47 -4.96 -21.04
CA ASP A 132 7.88 -5.24 -20.71
C ASP A 132 8.52 -4.06 -19.97
N LEU A 133 8.90 -4.27 -18.70
CA LEU A 133 9.46 -3.23 -17.83
C LEU A 133 10.85 -2.73 -18.24
N ARG A 134 11.51 -3.39 -19.20
CA ARG A 134 12.78 -2.92 -19.77
C ARG A 134 12.64 -1.70 -20.68
N SER A 135 11.46 -1.52 -21.27
CA SER A 135 11.20 -0.49 -22.30
C SER A 135 9.88 0.26 -22.12
N TRP A 136 9.01 -0.18 -21.21
CA TRP A 136 7.72 0.46 -20.98
C TRP A 136 7.88 1.88 -20.43
N THR A 137 7.42 2.85 -21.22
CA THR A 137 7.41 4.27 -20.86
C THR A 137 5.99 4.79 -20.72
N ARG A 138 5.80 5.74 -19.80
CA ARG A 138 4.55 6.51 -19.67
C ARG A 138 4.77 7.93 -20.18
N ASN A 139 3.82 8.42 -20.97
CA ASN A 139 3.77 9.82 -21.32
C ASN A 139 3.22 10.65 -20.15
N LEU A 140 4.01 11.58 -19.64
CA LEU A 140 3.64 12.55 -18.61
C LEU A 140 3.14 13.88 -19.19
N GLY A 141 3.32 14.09 -20.49
CA GLY A 141 2.90 15.31 -21.18
C GLY A 141 1.54 15.15 -21.87
N ASN A 142 0.84 16.27 -22.07
CA ASN A 142 -0.31 16.29 -22.97
C ASN A 142 0.19 16.18 -24.42
N GLY A 143 -0.65 15.71 -25.36
CA GLY A 143 -0.22 15.26 -26.71
C GLY A 143 0.60 16.25 -27.56
N GLN A 144 0.72 17.52 -27.17
CA GLN A 144 1.57 18.51 -27.85
C GLN A 144 3.01 18.56 -27.32
N ASN A 145 3.30 18.06 -26.11
CA ASN A 145 4.64 18.01 -25.55
C ASN A 145 4.88 16.67 -24.82
N PRO A 146 5.01 15.55 -25.57
CA PRO A 146 5.15 14.24 -24.98
C PRO A 146 6.43 14.16 -24.14
N ASN A 147 6.29 13.70 -22.89
CA ASN A 147 7.40 13.51 -21.97
C ASN A 147 7.39 12.06 -21.47
N TYR A 148 8.14 11.20 -22.14
CA TYR A 148 8.16 9.77 -21.83
C TYR A 148 9.16 9.45 -20.71
N VAL A 149 8.67 8.79 -19.67
CA VAL A 149 9.49 8.32 -18.55
C VAL A 149 9.40 6.80 -18.47
N LEU A 150 10.55 6.14 -18.34
CA LEU A 150 10.63 4.69 -18.13
C LEU A 150 10.05 4.35 -16.76
N GLU A 151 9.06 3.47 -16.73
CA GLU A 151 8.34 3.17 -15.48
C GLU A 151 9.16 2.38 -14.47
N SER A 152 10.20 1.69 -14.93
CA SER A 152 11.08 0.91 -14.07
C SER A 152 12.13 1.76 -13.34
N TYR A 153 12.16 3.09 -13.52
CA TYR A 153 13.09 3.93 -12.78
C TYR A 153 12.82 3.92 -11.28
N PHE A 154 13.86 3.80 -10.45
CA PHE A 154 13.74 3.93 -9.00
C PHE A 154 15.01 4.51 -8.39
N TYR A 155 14.87 5.11 -7.22
CA TYR A 155 15.94 5.79 -6.52
C TYR A 155 16.15 5.17 -5.14
N VAL A 156 17.40 4.86 -4.83
CA VAL A 156 17.80 4.24 -3.56
C VAL A 156 18.83 5.13 -2.89
N PRO A 157 18.71 5.43 -1.58
CA PRO A 157 19.71 6.20 -0.87
C PRO A 157 21.11 5.59 -1.02
N LYS A 158 22.12 6.43 -1.21
CA LYS A 158 23.51 6.01 -1.22
C LYS A 158 23.90 5.44 0.14
N ALA A 159 24.81 4.45 0.12
CA ALA A 159 25.34 3.85 1.34
C ALA A 159 25.91 4.94 2.27
N GLY A 160 25.55 4.88 3.56
CA GLY A 160 26.03 5.82 4.58
C GLY A 160 25.26 7.15 4.67
N VAL A 161 24.33 7.44 3.76
CA VAL A 161 23.51 8.66 3.87
C VAL A 161 22.37 8.44 4.86
N SER A 162 22.42 9.15 5.99
CA SER A 162 21.33 9.21 6.96
C SER A 162 20.39 10.36 6.61
N ASN A 163 19.06 10.13 6.66
CA ASN A 163 18.03 11.12 6.32
C ASN A 163 18.20 11.77 4.93
N PRO A 164 18.16 10.97 3.85
CA PRO A 164 18.49 11.44 2.50
C PRO A 164 17.54 12.52 1.94
N GLY A 165 16.33 12.67 2.50
CA GLY A 165 15.35 13.70 2.12
C GLY A 165 14.97 13.61 0.64
N SER A 166 14.77 14.74 -0.02
CA SER A 166 14.46 14.83 -1.46
C SER A 166 15.63 15.35 -2.31
N VAL A 167 16.86 15.27 -1.79
CA VAL A 167 18.05 15.78 -2.48
C VAL A 167 18.60 14.73 -3.45
N ALA A 168 18.50 14.97 -4.76
CA ALA A 168 18.87 13.99 -5.79
C ALA A 168 20.30 13.43 -5.65
N ALA A 169 21.26 14.24 -5.22
CA ALA A 169 22.66 13.83 -5.02
C ALA A 169 22.86 12.74 -3.95
N ASN A 170 21.88 12.56 -3.05
CA ASN A 170 21.90 11.55 -1.99
C ASN A 170 21.46 10.16 -2.47
N TYR A 171 21.01 10.02 -3.72
CA TYR A 171 20.43 8.80 -4.26
C TYR A 171 21.23 8.26 -5.44
N ASP A 172 21.22 6.95 -5.55
CA ASP A 172 21.58 6.24 -6.77
C ASP A 172 20.30 5.96 -7.58
N LYS A 173 20.37 6.18 -8.89
CA LYS A 173 19.27 5.92 -9.81
C LYS A 173 19.43 4.54 -10.44
N TYR A 174 18.35 3.78 -10.44
CA TYR A 174 18.28 2.42 -10.98
C TYR A 174 17.14 2.27 -11.99
N ARG A 175 17.20 1.20 -12.79
CA ARG A 175 16.12 0.75 -13.68
C ARG A 175 16.12 -0.76 -13.88
N VAL A 176 15.04 -1.28 -14.46
CA VAL A 176 15.07 -2.56 -15.19
C VAL A 176 15.45 -2.25 -16.63
N GLY A 177 16.51 -2.88 -17.15
CA GLY A 177 17.00 -2.65 -18.51
C GLY A 177 17.37 -3.95 -19.23
N ALA A 178 17.49 -3.88 -20.55
CA ALA A 178 17.98 -5.00 -21.35
C ALA A 178 19.49 -5.23 -21.10
N SER A 179 19.90 -6.49 -21.09
CA SER A 179 21.30 -6.89 -20.89
C SER A 179 21.57 -8.24 -21.53
N THR A 180 22.76 -8.37 -22.13
CA THR A 180 23.29 -9.64 -22.67
C THR A 180 24.45 -10.17 -21.83
N ALA A 181 24.73 -9.55 -20.69
CA ALA A 181 25.82 -9.97 -19.81
C ALA A 181 25.60 -11.40 -19.29
N THR A 182 26.66 -12.20 -19.26
CA THR A 182 26.62 -13.57 -18.74
C THR A 182 26.79 -13.60 -17.22
N GLY A 183 26.32 -14.68 -16.60
CA GLY A 183 26.35 -14.88 -15.14
C GLY A 183 25.10 -14.36 -14.43
N THR A 184 24.93 -14.77 -13.16
CA THR A 184 23.73 -14.52 -12.36
C THR A 184 23.91 -13.49 -11.24
N GLY A 185 25.16 -13.15 -10.90
CA GLY A 185 25.50 -12.15 -9.88
C GLY A 185 25.20 -10.71 -10.31
N ALA A 186 25.65 -9.73 -9.53
CA ALA A 186 25.29 -8.31 -9.74
C ALA A 186 25.60 -7.76 -11.14
N ALA A 187 26.70 -8.18 -11.76
CA ALA A 187 27.09 -7.77 -13.11
C ALA A 187 26.39 -8.55 -14.24
N GLY A 188 25.70 -9.64 -13.89
CA GLY A 188 25.09 -10.56 -14.84
C GLY A 188 23.76 -10.08 -15.42
N SER A 189 23.00 -11.01 -15.97
CA SER A 189 21.63 -10.78 -16.44
C SER A 189 20.76 -12.01 -16.20
N TYR A 190 19.46 -11.86 -16.33
CA TYR A 190 18.50 -12.96 -16.27
C TYR A 190 17.41 -12.72 -17.33
N ASN A 191 17.18 -13.71 -18.20
CA ASN A 191 16.21 -13.65 -19.30
C ASN A 191 16.30 -12.36 -20.14
N GLY A 192 17.53 -11.91 -20.44
CA GLY A 192 17.78 -10.69 -21.22
C GLY A 192 17.47 -9.39 -20.50
N GLY A 193 17.30 -9.42 -19.17
CA GLY A 193 17.07 -8.27 -18.30
C GLY A 193 18.10 -8.17 -17.18
N ALA A 194 18.31 -6.96 -16.67
CA ALA A 194 19.09 -6.70 -15.47
C ALA A 194 18.57 -5.44 -14.78
N ILE A 195 18.68 -5.42 -13.45
CA ILE A 195 18.70 -4.17 -12.70
C ILE A 195 20.01 -3.46 -13.03
N GLN A 196 19.89 -2.19 -13.40
CA GLN A 196 21.02 -1.35 -13.80
C GLN A 196 21.05 -0.10 -12.92
N LYS A 197 22.25 0.30 -12.50
CA LYS A 197 22.54 1.59 -11.86
C LYS A 197 23.05 2.56 -12.91
N LEU A 198 22.60 3.82 -12.86
CA LEU A 198 23.23 4.89 -13.63
C LEU A 198 24.54 5.28 -12.94
N ALA A 199 25.65 5.17 -13.66
CA ALA A 199 26.98 5.48 -13.16
C ALA A 199 27.70 6.45 -14.10
N ASP A 200 28.37 7.42 -13.51
CA ASP A 200 29.28 8.31 -14.21
C ASP A 200 30.69 7.71 -14.23
N SER A 201 31.32 7.74 -15.39
CA SER A 201 32.72 7.37 -15.57
C SER A 201 33.47 8.48 -16.28
N SER A 202 34.64 8.88 -15.77
CA SER A 202 35.54 9.78 -16.53
C SER A 202 36.03 9.04 -17.78
N ILE A 203 35.79 9.65 -18.93
CA ILE A 203 36.16 9.11 -20.25
C ILE A 203 37.30 9.91 -20.90
N LYS A 204 37.56 11.14 -20.43
CA LYS A 204 38.69 11.95 -20.87
C LYS A 204 38.97 13.08 -19.89
N SER A 205 40.23 13.30 -19.53
CA SER A 205 40.65 14.42 -18.70
C SER A 205 41.94 15.03 -19.22
N GLY A 206 42.21 16.29 -18.88
CA GLY A 206 43.45 16.95 -19.27
C GLY A 206 43.45 18.44 -18.95
N THR A 207 44.28 19.19 -19.65
CA THR A 207 44.36 20.66 -19.54
C THR A 207 44.27 21.33 -20.90
N LEU A 208 43.68 22.51 -20.95
CA LEU A 208 43.60 23.36 -22.13
C LEU A 208 44.16 24.76 -21.83
N SER A 209 44.64 25.41 -22.89
CA SER A 209 45.05 26.81 -22.87
C SER A 209 44.49 27.48 -24.11
N ALA A 210 44.18 28.77 -24.02
CA ALA A 210 43.65 29.55 -25.13
C ALA A 210 44.22 30.96 -25.10
N SER A 211 44.57 31.48 -26.27
CA SER A 211 44.99 32.87 -26.42
C SER A 211 43.81 33.82 -26.24
N LYS A 212 44.10 35.10 -25.97
CA LYS A 212 43.09 36.16 -25.89
C LYS A 212 42.20 36.17 -27.14
N ASP A 213 40.89 36.14 -26.92
CA ASP A 213 39.84 36.16 -27.94
C ASP A 213 39.97 35.04 -28.98
N LYS A 214 40.58 33.91 -28.59
CA LYS A 214 40.75 32.72 -29.42
C LYS A 214 40.28 31.46 -28.68
N TYR A 215 39.83 30.49 -29.46
CA TYR A 215 39.53 29.15 -28.96
C TYR A 215 40.83 28.37 -28.71
N SER A 216 40.79 27.45 -27.75
CA SER A 216 41.80 26.42 -27.56
C SER A 216 41.84 25.46 -28.76
N THR A 217 42.79 24.52 -28.72
CA THR A 217 42.71 23.33 -29.57
C THR A 217 41.38 22.61 -29.37
N CYS A 218 40.78 22.17 -30.48
CA CYS A 218 39.53 21.41 -30.46
C CYS A 218 39.79 20.00 -29.90
N THR A 219 39.05 19.62 -28.86
CA THR A 219 39.22 18.33 -28.21
C THR A 219 38.11 17.38 -28.62
N GLN A 220 38.47 16.29 -29.30
CA GLN A 220 37.56 15.20 -29.64
C GLN A 220 37.30 14.30 -28.43
N VAL A 221 36.05 13.89 -28.24
CA VAL A 221 35.60 12.93 -27.22
C VAL A 221 34.82 11.81 -27.90
N SER A 222 35.31 10.58 -27.78
CA SER A 222 34.56 9.37 -28.14
C SER A 222 33.68 8.99 -26.95
N THR A 223 32.36 9.10 -27.12
CA THR A 223 31.38 8.95 -26.03
C THR A 223 30.79 7.53 -25.98
N GLY A 224 30.75 6.83 -27.12
CA GLY A 224 30.01 5.57 -27.25
C GLY A 224 28.51 5.83 -27.38
N SER A 225 27.70 5.24 -26.49
CA SER A 225 26.25 5.46 -26.42
C SER A 225 25.77 5.73 -24.99
N PRO A 226 26.27 6.78 -24.32
CA PRO A 226 25.90 7.07 -22.95
C PRO A 226 24.53 7.74 -22.88
N THR A 227 23.94 7.77 -21.69
CA THR A 227 22.70 8.53 -21.43
C THR A 227 22.96 10.02 -21.44
N SER A 228 24.10 10.46 -20.91
CA SER A 228 24.54 11.85 -20.97
C SER A 228 26.06 11.96 -20.91
N VAL A 229 26.59 13.07 -21.39
CA VAL A 229 28.01 13.43 -21.21
C VAL A 229 28.08 14.80 -20.56
N THR A 230 28.87 14.91 -19.50
CA THR A 230 29.16 16.16 -18.80
C THR A 230 30.62 16.53 -19.03
N ILE A 231 30.86 17.73 -19.52
CA ILE A 231 32.19 18.31 -19.62
C ILE A 231 32.30 19.35 -18.51
N LYS A 232 33.18 19.13 -17.56
CA LYS A 232 33.54 20.09 -16.51
C LYS A 232 34.89 20.71 -16.87
N VAL A 233 35.00 22.02 -16.77
CA VAL A 233 36.29 22.72 -16.77
C VAL A 233 36.47 23.48 -15.47
N ASP A 234 37.70 23.51 -14.96
CA ASP A 234 38.06 24.03 -13.65
C ASP A 234 39.42 24.74 -13.69
N GLY A 235 39.64 25.69 -12.77
CA GLY A 235 40.84 26.53 -12.72
C GLY A 235 40.52 27.98 -12.37
N ASP A 236 41.54 28.77 -12.01
CA ASP A 236 41.42 30.15 -11.51
C ASP A 236 41.13 31.21 -12.59
N GLN A 237 41.22 30.85 -13.86
CA GLN A 237 41.09 31.76 -14.99
C GLN A 237 39.76 31.57 -15.75
N LYS A 238 39.03 32.67 -15.99
CA LYS A 238 37.78 32.68 -16.77
C LYS A 238 38.03 32.20 -18.21
N ALA A 239 37.41 31.09 -18.60
CA ALA A 239 37.37 30.60 -19.98
C ALA A 239 35.95 30.12 -20.33
N ASP A 240 35.40 30.48 -21.49
CA ASP A 240 34.05 30.05 -21.87
C ASP A 240 34.08 28.67 -22.50
N LEU A 241 33.17 27.78 -22.08
CA LEU A 241 33.12 26.39 -22.55
C LEU A 241 32.09 26.26 -23.68
N TYR A 242 32.50 25.69 -24.81
CA TYR A 242 31.62 25.37 -25.93
C TYR A 242 31.78 23.91 -26.36
N VAL A 243 30.65 23.28 -26.63
CA VAL A 243 30.58 21.89 -27.10
C VAL A 243 29.93 21.86 -28.47
N TYR A 244 30.49 21.05 -29.38
CA TYR A 244 30.20 21.04 -30.79
C TYR A 244 29.95 19.63 -31.34
N SER A 245 29.16 19.56 -32.41
CA SER A 245 29.01 18.37 -33.25
C SER A 245 30.10 18.23 -34.33
N SER A 246 30.89 19.30 -34.55
CA SER A 246 31.89 19.37 -35.62
C SER A 246 33.33 19.22 -35.10
N SER A 247 34.16 18.50 -35.86
CA SER A 247 35.58 18.28 -35.57
C SER A 247 36.45 19.54 -35.59
N THR A 248 35.92 20.64 -36.12
CA THR A 248 36.62 21.93 -36.19
C THR A 248 36.35 22.82 -34.98
N CYS A 249 35.46 22.42 -34.06
CA CYS A 249 34.95 23.27 -32.97
C CYS A 249 34.47 24.64 -33.48
N SER A 250 33.86 24.67 -34.67
CA SER A 250 33.24 25.85 -35.26
C SER A 250 31.74 25.82 -35.06
N ALA A 251 31.16 26.98 -34.72
CA ALA A 251 29.72 27.15 -34.56
C ALA A 251 28.93 26.91 -35.87
N GLY A 252 29.59 27.01 -37.03
CA GLY A 252 28.92 26.96 -38.33
C GLY A 252 27.99 28.15 -38.55
N ASN A 253 27.21 28.11 -39.64
CA ASN A 253 26.22 29.15 -39.90
C ASN A 253 25.11 29.09 -38.85
N ASN A 254 24.71 30.25 -38.33
CA ASN A 254 23.62 30.37 -37.33
C ASN A 254 23.79 29.46 -36.09
N ASN A 255 25.02 29.18 -35.66
CA ASN A 255 25.36 28.34 -34.50
C ASN A 255 24.85 26.88 -34.56
N GLN A 256 24.55 26.36 -35.75
CA GLN A 256 23.98 25.02 -35.94
C GLN A 256 24.85 23.86 -35.38
N ASN A 257 26.16 24.08 -35.22
CA ASN A 257 27.08 23.06 -34.71
C ASN A 257 27.28 23.14 -33.19
N VAL A 258 26.78 24.19 -32.52
CA VAL A 258 26.93 24.35 -31.07
C VAL A 258 25.88 23.48 -30.38
N LEU A 259 26.33 22.43 -29.70
CA LEU A 259 25.46 21.52 -28.96
C LEU A 259 25.06 22.12 -27.61
N ALA A 260 26.02 22.77 -26.94
CA ALA A 260 25.79 23.46 -25.67
C ALA A 260 26.97 24.36 -25.33
N SER A 261 26.77 25.32 -24.43
CA SER A 261 27.83 26.21 -23.96
C SER A 261 27.60 26.71 -22.54
N SER A 262 28.66 27.12 -21.87
CA SER A 262 28.62 27.82 -20.58
C SER A 262 29.58 29.01 -20.61
N THR A 263 28.98 30.20 -20.73
CA THR A 263 29.66 31.50 -20.87
C THR A 263 29.54 32.37 -19.61
N LYS A 264 28.89 31.87 -18.56
CA LYS A 264 28.72 32.61 -17.30
C LYS A 264 30.06 32.75 -16.56
N ASN A 265 30.17 33.83 -15.78
CA ASN A 265 31.40 34.27 -15.13
C ASN A 265 31.81 33.32 -13.99
N GLU A 266 33.05 32.83 -14.07
CA GLU A 266 33.79 31.96 -13.14
C GLU A 266 33.74 30.43 -13.39
N ASN A 267 34.83 29.76 -12.96
CA ASN A 267 35.04 28.31 -12.93
C ASN A 267 34.91 27.84 -11.46
N PRO A 268 34.54 26.56 -11.20
CA PRO A 268 34.28 25.52 -12.18
C PRO A 268 33.00 25.76 -12.97
N LYS A 269 32.99 25.32 -14.24
CA LYS A 269 31.79 25.30 -15.07
C LYS A 269 31.61 23.93 -15.69
N SER A 270 30.36 23.59 -15.96
CA SER A 270 30.02 22.33 -16.60
C SER A 270 28.89 22.49 -17.59
N VAL A 271 28.91 21.64 -18.61
CA VAL A 271 27.85 21.50 -19.61
C VAL A 271 27.51 20.03 -19.74
N THR A 272 26.21 19.70 -19.69
CA THR A 272 25.72 18.33 -19.86
C THR A 272 24.88 18.21 -21.13
N ILE A 273 25.19 17.21 -21.95
CA ILE A 273 24.45 16.87 -23.16
C ILE A 273 23.72 15.55 -22.91
N GLN A 274 22.41 15.53 -23.15
CA GLN A 274 21.58 14.33 -23.09
C GLN A 274 21.63 13.60 -24.42
N SER A 275 21.73 12.26 -24.38
CA SER A 275 21.78 11.39 -25.57
C SER A 275 22.76 11.89 -26.65
N PRO A 276 24.05 12.13 -26.32
CA PRO A 276 24.99 12.70 -27.27
C PRO A 276 25.26 11.74 -28.44
N ALA A 277 25.70 12.30 -29.57
CA ALA A 277 26.26 11.50 -30.66
C ALA A 277 27.50 10.72 -30.18
N ALA A 278 27.86 9.65 -30.90
CA ALA A 278 29.00 8.78 -30.58
C ALA A 278 30.36 9.50 -30.53
N THR A 279 30.44 10.70 -31.09
CA THR A 279 31.58 11.59 -30.97
C THR A 279 31.09 13.02 -30.82
N ILE A 280 31.67 13.74 -29.87
CA ILE A 280 31.47 15.19 -29.69
C ILE A 280 32.83 15.88 -29.61
N TYR A 281 32.82 17.21 -29.72
CA TYR A 281 34.02 18.02 -29.66
C TYR A 281 33.81 19.18 -28.69
N PHE A 282 34.85 19.65 -28.03
CA PHE A 282 34.74 20.85 -27.20
C PHE A 282 36.02 21.68 -27.23
N ALA A 283 35.85 22.97 -26.96
CA ALA A 283 36.94 23.92 -26.82
C ALA A 283 36.59 24.95 -25.74
N ILE A 284 37.62 25.62 -25.23
CA ILE A 284 37.47 26.79 -24.37
C ILE A 284 37.84 28.07 -25.13
N LEU A 285 37.19 29.19 -24.82
CA LEU A 285 37.50 30.51 -25.37
C LEU A 285 38.13 31.40 -24.28
N GLY A 286 39.31 31.97 -24.56
CA GLY A 286 39.95 32.98 -23.72
C GLY A 286 39.29 34.36 -23.88
N ASP A 287 38.04 34.51 -23.44
CA ASP A 287 37.24 35.73 -23.60
C ASP A 287 37.88 36.94 -22.89
N GLY A 288 38.38 37.90 -23.69
CA GLY A 288 39.03 39.12 -23.21
C GLY A 288 40.45 38.95 -22.67
N LYS A 289 40.92 37.72 -22.41
CA LYS A 289 42.26 37.41 -21.89
C LYS A 289 42.74 36.01 -22.26
N ALA A 290 44.07 35.85 -22.37
CA ALA A 290 44.66 34.52 -22.49
C ALA A 290 44.47 33.72 -21.20
N VAL A 291 44.27 32.41 -21.34
CA VAL A 291 44.13 31.47 -20.23
C VAL A 291 45.05 30.29 -20.41
N SER A 292 45.62 29.80 -19.32
CA SER A 292 46.50 28.62 -19.32
C SER A 292 46.17 27.67 -18.18
N GLY A 293 46.41 26.37 -18.41
CA GLY A 293 46.26 25.35 -17.37
C GLY A 293 44.81 25.10 -16.92
N ILE A 294 43.81 25.43 -17.74
CA ILE A 294 42.41 25.12 -17.44
C ILE A 294 42.24 23.61 -17.48
N SER A 295 41.98 22.99 -16.33
CA SER A 295 41.73 21.56 -16.26
C SER A 295 40.35 21.22 -16.81
N TYR A 296 40.20 20.05 -17.39
CA TYR A 296 38.92 19.50 -17.80
C TYR A 296 38.78 18.04 -17.40
N ASP A 297 37.55 17.65 -17.10
CA ASP A 297 37.13 16.27 -16.91
C ASP A 297 35.82 16.05 -17.68
N VAL A 298 35.79 15.00 -18.50
CA VAL A 298 34.65 14.61 -19.29
C VAL A 298 34.12 13.31 -18.70
N THR A 299 32.92 13.35 -18.14
CA THR A 299 32.24 12.19 -17.59
C THR A 299 31.10 11.75 -18.49
N ALA A 300 30.91 10.45 -18.62
CA ALA A 300 29.78 9.84 -19.33
C ALA A 300 28.92 9.05 -18.35
N ALA A 301 27.62 9.34 -18.34
CA ALA A 301 26.63 8.61 -17.55
C ALA A 301 26.12 7.41 -18.37
N SER A 302 26.31 6.19 -17.87
CA SER A 302 25.86 4.97 -18.53
C SER A 302 25.20 4.01 -17.55
N TRP A 303 24.28 3.19 -18.06
CA TRP A 303 23.64 2.15 -17.28
C TRP A 303 24.54 0.93 -17.18
N GLN A 304 24.81 0.50 -15.95
CA GLN A 304 25.66 -0.65 -15.65
C GLN A 304 24.85 -1.65 -14.81
N ASN A 305 24.96 -2.94 -15.12
CA ASN A 305 24.29 -3.98 -14.33
C ASN A 305 24.81 -3.92 -12.89
N ALA A 306 23.90 -3.75 -11.95
CA ALA A 306 24.21 -3.64 -10.53
C ALA A 306 22.97 -3.97 -9.71
N LEU A 307 23.18 -4.54 -8.52
CA LEU A 307 22.09 -4.69 -7.56
C LEU A 307 21.94 -3.42 -6.73
N PRO A 308 20.71 -3.10 -6.26
CA PRO A 308 20.50 -1.93 -5.44
C PRO A 308 21.19 -2.02 -4.08
N THR A 309 21.74 -0.90 -3.63
CA THR A 309 22.30 -0.78 -2.28
C THR A 309 21.26 -1.17 -1.23
N GLY A 310 21.63 -2.01 -0.27
CA GLY A 310 20.73 -2.47 0.79
C GLY A 310 19.75 -3.57 0.37
N SER A 311 19.83 -4.09 -0.86
CA SER A 311 19.11 -5.33 -1.20
C SER A 311 19.68 -6.52 -0.43
N ALA A 312 18.80 -7.38 0.08
CA ALA A 312 19.17 -8.67 0.66
C ALA A 312 19.41 -9.75 -0.42
N ARG A 313 19.17 -9.43 -1.70
CA ARG A 313 19.29 -10.36 -2.83
C ARG A 313 20.67 -10.26 -3.44
N THR A 314 21.20 -11.40 -3.88
CA THR A 314 22.57 -11.51 -4.41
C THR A 314 22.62 -11.78 -5.91
N THR A 315 21.47 -11.97 -6.55
CA THR A 315 21.37 -12.30 -7.98
C THR A 315 20.44 -11.34 -8.73
N GLN A 316 20.69 -11.17 -10.03
CA GLN A 316 19.81 -10.39 -10.92
C GLN A 316 18.43 -11.02 -11.04
N GLN A 317 18.35 -12.35 -11.06
CA GLN A 317 17.08 -13.09 -11.09
C GLN A 317 16.19 -12.72 -9.90
N ASP A 318 16.73 -12.80 -8.69
CA ASP A 318 15.95 -12.56 -7.47
C ASP A 318 15.46 -11.11 -7.38
N GLU A 319 16.34 -10.15 -7.72
CA GLU A 319 15.99 -8.73 -7.66
C GLU A 319 15.00 -8.32 -8.75
N LEU A 320 15.14 -8.84 -9.98
CA LEU A 320 14.15 -8.64 -11.05
C LEU A 320 12.80 -9.22 -10.67
N GLN A 321 12.79 -10.43 -10.08
CA GLN A 321 11.55 -11.07 -9.62
C GLN A 321 10.87 -10.24 -8.52
N ASN A 322 11.64 -9.70 -7.58
CA ASN A 322 11.12 -8.86 -6.51
C ASN A 322 10.58 -7.52 -7.02
N PHE A 323 11.29 -6.88 -7.94
CA PHE A 323 10.82 -5.66 -8.61
C PHE A 323 9.53 -5.92 -9.39
N ALA A 324 9.48 -7.00 -10.17
CA ALA A 324 8.28 -7.38 -10.92
C ALA A 324 7.08 -7.66 -9.99
N ASN A 325 7.31 -8.36 -8.87
CA ASN A 325 6.26 -8.61 -7.89
C ASN A 325 5.75 -7.31 -7.26
N TRP A 326 6.64 -6.41 -6.84
CA TRP A 326 6.24 -5.08 -6.38
C TRP A 326 5.40 -4.36 -7.42
N TYR A 327 5.89 -4.30 -8.67
CA TYR A 327 5.22 -3.59 -9.73
C TYR A 327 3.82 -4.17 -9.98
N GLN A 328 3.69 -5.49 -10.13
CA GLN A 328 2.42 -6.13 -10.47
C GLN A 328 1.42 -6.17 -9.31
N TYR A 329 1.87 -6.29 -8.07
CA TYR A 329 1.01 -6.61 -6.92
C TYR A 329 0.96 -5.52 -5.83
N HIS A 330 1.79 -4.47 -5.88
CA HIS A 330 1.97 -3.56 -4.74
C HIS A 330 2.12 -2.07 -5.13
N ARG A 331 2.30 -1.71 -6.41
CA ARG A 331 2.68 -0.33 -6.78
C ARG A 331 1.60 0.76 -6.64
N THR A 332 0.38 0.42 -6.24
CA THR A 332 -0.73 1.37 -6.04
C THR A 332 -1.41 1.14 -4.70
N ARG A 333 -2.12 2.14 -4.17
CA ARG A 333 -2.86 2.02 -2.90
C ARG A 333 -3.84 0.85 -2.90
N ASN A 334 -4.61 0.68 -3.98
CA ASN A 334 -5.56 -0.43 -4.17
C ASN A 334 -4.85 -1.78 -4.12
N LYS A 335 -3.72 -1.91 -4.83
CA LYS A 335 -2.94 -3.15 -4.85
C LYS A 335 -2.34 -3.47 -3.48
N MET A 336 -1.83 -2.47 -2.77
CA MET A 336 -1.35 -2.63 -1.38
C MET A 336 -2.47 -3.02 -0.42
N ALA A 337 -3.64 -2.39 -0.51
CA ALA A 337 -4.80 -2.72 0.33
C ALA A 337 -5.25 -4.17 0.10
N LYS A 338 -5.35 -4.60 -1.17
CA LYS A 338 -5.64 -5.99 -1.54
C LYS A 338 -4.58 -6.96 -1.03
N ALA A 339 -3.29 -6.61 -1.14
CA ALA A 339 -2.21 -7.44 -0.63
C ALA A 339 -2.31 -7.62 0.89
N GLY A 340 -2.45 -6.52 1.63
CA GLY A 340 -2.60 -6.52 3.09
C GLY A 340 -3.83 -7.30 3.56
N ALA A 341 -4.99 -7.06 2.93
CA ALA A 341 -6.21 -7.80 3.22
C ALA A 341 -6.08 -9.30 2.90
N SER A 342 -5.46 -9.64 1.76
CA SER A 342 -5.20 -11.05 1.39
C SER A 342 -4.32 -11.76 2.42
N GLU A 343 -3.37 -11.06 3.03
CA GLU A 343 -2.52 -11.59 4.11
C GLU A 343 -3.28 -11.75 5.43
N ALA A 344 -4.03 -10.72 5.85
CA ALA A 344 -4.75 -10.70 7.11
C ALA A 344 -5.83 -11.78 7.15
N PHE A 345 -6.73 -11.79 6.15
CA PHE A 345 -7.81 -12.78 6.05
C PHE A 345 -7.28 -14.19 5.76
N GLY A 346 -6.10 -14.28 5.13
CA GLY A 346 -5.47 -15.57 4.84
C GLY A 346 -5.06 -16.35 6.08
N ARG A 347 -4.95 -15.69 7.24
CA ARG A 347 -4.63 -16.30 8.54
C ARG A 347 -5.87 -16.75 9.31
N LEU A 348 -7.07 -16.29 8.91
CA LEU A 348 -8.31 -16.73 9.52
C LEU A 348 -8.57 -18.20 9.17
N ASN A 349 -8.92 -18.98 10.19
CA ASN A 349 -9.39 -20.36 10.05
C ASN A 349 -10.91 -20.39 9.80
N LYS A 350 -11.51 -21.58 9.77
CA LYS A 350 -12.93 -21.75 9.45
C LYS A 350 -13.91 -21.15 10.48
N ASN A 351 -13.44 -20.79 11.69
CA ASN A 351 -14.31 -20.35 12.80
C ASN A 351 -14.72 -18.87 12.69
N TYR A 352 -14.67 -18.30 11.49
CA TYR A 352 -15.09 -16.94 11.18
C TYR A 352 -16.10 -16.97 10.05
N ARG A 353 -16.90 -15.91 9.92
CA ARG A 353 -17.84 -15.72 8.81
C ARG A 353 -17.53 -14.38 8.19
N VAL A 354 -17.30 -14.36 6.88
CA VAL A 354 -16.74 -13.18 6.22
C VAL A 354 -17.64 -12.77 5.06
N GLY A 355 -18.11 -11.53 5.12
CA GLY A 355 -18.71 -10.80 4.01
C GLY A 355 -17.70 -9.82 3.41
N PHE A 356 -18.02 -9.32 2.22
CA PHE A 356 -17.22 -8.31 1.55
C PHE A 356 -18.12 -7.24 0.94
N ASP A 357 -17.65 -6.01 1.03
CA ASP A 357 -18.25 -4.87 0.37
C ASP A 357 -17.17 -3.94 -0.15
N THR A 358 -17.56 -3.07 -1.07
CA THR A 358 -16.75 -1.90 -1.42
C THR A 358 -17.51 -0.64 -1.11
N ILE A 359 -16.85 0.51 -1.05
CA ILE A 359 -17.55 1.75 -0.70
C ILE A 359 -18.63 2.10 -1.74
N TRP A 360 -18.44 1.68 -3.00
CA TRP A 360 -19.45 1.77 -4.07
C TRP A 360 -20.37 0.55 -4.23
N ASN A 361 -20.29 -0.44 -3.34
CA ASN A 361 -21.03 -1.70 -3.45
C ASN A 361 -20.89 -2.35 -4.83
N ARG A 362 -19.66 -2.56 -5.30
CA ARG A 362 -19.40 -3.07 -6.65
C ARG A 362 -19.32 -4.59 -6.66
N ASN A 363 -19.92 -5.20 -7.68
CA ASN A 363 -19.72 -6.62 -7.99
C ASN A 363 -18.34 -6.86 -8.65
N THR A 364 -18.03 -8.12 -8.99
CA THR A 364 -16.77 -8.52 -9.66
C THR A 364 -16.53 -7.83 -11.00
N SER A 365 -17.57 -7.35 -11.68
CA SER A 365 -17.45 -6.63 -12.95
C SER A 365 -17.16 -5.14 -12.76
N GLY A 366 -17.06 -4.66 -11.51
CA GLY A 366 -16.88 -3.24 -11.20
C GLY A 366 -18.16 -2.41 -11.32
N THR A 367 -19.33 -3.05 -11.44
CA THR A 367 -20.62 -2.35 -11.49
C THR A 367 -21.19 -2.20 -10.09
N SER A 368 -21.60 -0.99 -9.71
CA SER A 368 -22.33 -0.78 -8.45
C SER A 368 -23.68 -1.49 -8.50
N ILE A 369 -23.99 -2.29 -7.47
CA ILE A 369 -25.29 -2.97 -7.34
C ILE A 369 -26.29 -2.20 -6.46
N GLY A 370 -25.95 -0.96 -6.10
CA GLY A 370 -26.78 -0.06 -5.29
C GLY A 370 -26.11 0.28 -3.96
N VAL A 371 -25.88 1.57 -3.71
CA VAL A 371 -25.18 2.05 -2.51
C VAL A 371 -26.10 2.28 -1.31
N THR A 372 -27.42 2.31 -1.53
CA THR A 372 -28.46 2.44 -0.51
C THR A 372 -28.92 1.09 0.03
N GLY A 373 -29.59 1.07 1.18
CA GLY A 373 -30.16 -0.16 1.76
C GLY A 373 -29.15 -0.96 2.58
N SER A 374 -29.39 -2.28 2.70
CA SER A 374 -28.73 -3.18 3.66
C SER A 374 -28.00 -4.37 3.01
N VAL A 375 -27.87 -4.40 1.69
CA VAL A 375 -27.29 -5.55 0.97
C VAL A 375 -25.86 -5.24 0.51
N PRO A 376 -24.83 -5.85 1.10
CA PRO A 376 -23.44 -5.68 0.66
C PRO A 376 -23.14 -6.48 -0.62
N SER A 377 -22.02 -6.20 -1.28
CA SER A 377 -21.61 -6.86 -2.55
C SER A 377 -21.46 -8.38 -2.43
N LEU A 378 -21.01 -8.83 -1.25
CA LEU A 378 -20.96 -10.22 -0.84
C LEU A 378 -21.50 -10.31 0.59
N PRO A 379 -22.78 -10.66 0.76
CA PRO A 379 -23.35 -11.00 2.06
C PRO A 379 -22.67 -12.24 2.64
N ILE A 380 -22.75 -12.40 3.96
CA ILE A 380 -22.35 -13.63 4.64
C ILE A 380 -23.30 -14.75 4.20
N ALA A 381 -22.75 -15.76 3.55
CA ALA A 381 -23.51 -16.87 2.96
C ALA A 381 -23.98 -17.87 4.04
N TYR A 382 -24.83 -17.44 4.97
CA TYR A 382 -25.28 -18.25 6.11
C TYR A 382 -25.92 -19.58 5.69
N ALA A 383 -26.63 -19.59 4.56
CA ALA A 383 -27.31 -20.77 4.00
C ALA A 383 -26.32 -21.85 3.51
N THR A 384 -25.04 -21.50 3.35
CA THR A 384 -24.00 -22.41 2.87
C THR A 384 -22.97 -22.64 3.97
N ASN A 385 -22.96 -23.85 4.54
CA ASN A 385 -22.01 -24.26 5.60
C ASN A 385 -21.98 -23.27 6.78
N ASN A 386 -23.17 -22.82 7.21
CA ASN A 386 -23.37 -21.81 8.26
C ASN A 386 -22.65 -20.48 8.00
N GLY A 387 -22.22 -20.20 6.76
CA GLY A 387 -21.40 -19.03 6.41
C GLY A 387 -19.97 -19.10 6.90
N LEU A 388 -19.47 -20.28 7.32
CA LEU A 388 -18.09 -20.47 7.77
C LEU A 388 -17.10 -20.12 6.64
N PHE A 389 -16.00 -19.48 7.01
CA PHE A 389 -14.97 -18.96 6.10
C PHE A 389 -14.02 -20.06 5.63
N GLU A 390 -14.57 -20.99 4.86
CA GLU A 390 -13.82 -22.07 4.23
C GLU A 390 -14.41 -22.46 2.89
N ASP A 391 -13.58 -23.13 2.09
CA ASP A 391 -14.05 -23.95 0.99
C ASP A 391 -14.14 -25.41 1.49
N ASN A 392 -15.20 -26.12 1.09
CA ASN A 392 -15.42 -27.53 1.42
C ASN A 392 -16.11 -28.24 0.25
N GLY A 393 -15.32 -28.97 -0.55
CA GLY A 393 -15.78 -29.54 -1.81
C GLY A 393 -16.11 -28.46 -2.85
N THR A 394 -16.98 -28.78 -3.81
CA THR A 394 -17.36 -27.87 -4.91
C THR A 394 -18.56 -26.99 -4.58
N SER A 395 -19.36 -27.34 -3.56
CA SER A 395 -20.61 -26.65 -3.23
C SER A 395 -20.45 -25.56 -2.15
N VAL A 396 -19.33 -25.56 -1.43
CA VAL A 396 -19.01 -24.55 -0.40
C VAL A 396 -17.75 -23.83 -0.84
N THR A 397 -17.90 -22.57 -1.27
CA THR A 397 -16.83 -21.76 -1.86
C THR A 397 -16.70 -20.40 -1.18
N ASN A 398 -17.05 -20.30 0.11
CA ASN A 398 -17.15 -19.02 0.82
C ASN A 398 -15.82 -18.27 0.82
N ARG A 399 -14.71 -19.00 1.00
CA ARG A 399 -13.37 -18.39 1.07
C ARG A 399 -12.87 -18.00 -0.31
N SER A 400 -12.98 -18.88 -1.30
CA SER A 400 -12.63 -18.57 -2.69
C SER A 400 -13.45 -17.42 -3.27
N THR A 401 -14.75 -17.33 -2.94
CA THR A 401 -15.62 -16.23 -3.37
C THR A 401 -15.18 -14.89 -2.77
N PHE A 402 -14.83 -14.85 -1.48
CA PHE A 402 -14.28 -13.66 -0.85
C PHE A 402 -12.98 -13.21 -1.52
N TYR A 403 -12.04 -14.12 -1.75
CA TYR A 403 -10.76 -13.80 -2.40
C TYR A 403 -10.96 -13.31 -3.84
N SER A 404 -11.89 -13.92 -4.59
CA SER A 404 -12.26 -13.46 -5.92
C SER A 404 -12.79 -12.02 -5.88
N ARG A 405 -13.71 -11.70 -4.97
CA ARG A 405 -14.27 -10.35 -4.79
C ARG A 405 -13.20 -9.33 -4.41
N LEU A 406 -12.37 -9.65 -3.40
CA LEU A 406 -11.28 -8.79 -2.93
C LEU A 406 -10.30 -8.48 -4.07
N GLN A 407 -9.85 -9.50 -4.80
CA GLN A 407 -8.81 -9.33 -5.82
C GLN A 407 -9.33 -8.66 -7.09
N SER A 408 -10.63 -8.81 -7.41
CA SER A 408 -11.26 -8.13 -8.56
C SER A 408 -11.64 -6.66 -8.31
N ALA A 409 -11.64 -6.19 -7.06
CA ALA A 409 -12.14 -4.85 -6.74
C ALA A 409 -11.40 -3.75 -7.54
N THR A 410 -12.13 -2.87 -8.22
CA THR A 410 -11.52 -1.81 -9.04
C THR A 410 -11.27 -0.54 -8.21
N ALA A 411 -10.90 0.58 -8.85
CA ALA A 411 -10.65 1.86 -8.18
C ALA A 411 -11.10 2.99 -9.11
N ASN A 412 -12.29 3.55 -8.86
CA ASN A 412 -12.86 4.64 -9.65
C ASN A 412 -13.97 5.38 -8.87
N SER A 413 -14.36 6.56 -9.37
CA SER A 413 -15.39 7.43 -8.76
C SER A 413 -14.93 8.06 -7.42
N GLY A 414 -15.83 8.78 -6.73
CA GLY A 414 -15.55 9.44 -5.45
C GLY A 414 -15.50 8.48 -4.26
N THR A 415 -15.56 9.03 -3.04
CA THR A 415 -15.29 8.29 -1.81
C THR A 415 -16.46 8.41 -0.81
N PRO A 416 -17.56 7.65 -0.98
CA PRO A 416 -18.75 7.72 -0.12
C PRO A 416 -18.65 6.82 1.13
N LEU A 417 -17.69 7.10 2.02
CA LEU A 417 -17.39 6.23 3.17
C LEU A 417 -18.58 6.04 4.13
N HIS A 418 -19.33 7.11 4.42
CA HIS A 418 -20.43 7.05 5.38
C HIS A 418 -21.55 6.11 4.94
N GLY A 419 -21.98 6.18 3.68
CA GLY A 419 -23.03 5.31 3.14
C GLY A 419 -22.61 3.84 3.15
N ALA A 420 -21.33 3.56 2.90
CA ALA A 420 -20.79 2.21 2.96
C ALA A 420 -20.80 1.63 4.38
N LEU A 421 -20.37 2.41 5.38
CA LEU A 421 -20.40 1.98 6.78
C LEU A 421 -21.84 1.81 7.29
N GLN A 422 -22.74 2.73 6.95
CA GLN A 422 -24.18 2.60 7.24
C GLN A 422 -24.74 1.31 6.65
N ARG A 423 -24.45 0.99 5.39
CA ARG A 423 -24.95 -0.23 4.74
C ARG A 423 -24.51 -1.50 5.47
N ALA A 424 -23.28 -1.56 5.99
CA ALA A 424 -22.84 -2.68 6.82
C ALA A 424 -23.60 -2.77 8.15
N GLY A 425 -23.85 -1.63 8.81
CA GLY A 425 -24.70 -1.58 10.00
C GLY A 425 -26.13 -2.06 9.72
N ARG A 426 -26.77 -1.55 8.65
CA ARG A 426 -28.11 -1.99 8.22
C ARG A 426 -28.13 -3.47 7.89
N TYR A 427 -27.08 -3.99 7.25
CA TYR A 427 -26.94 -5.43 6.98
C TYR A 427 -26.98 -6.22 8.29
N PHE A 428 -26.20 -5.82 9.30
CA PHE A 428 -26.20 -6.45 10.61
C PHE A 428 -27.53 -6.34 11.37
N ALA A 429 -28.34 -5.29 11.11
CA ALA A 429 -29.70 -5.21 11.63
C ALA A 429 -30.71 -6.18 10.95
N THR A 430 -30.39 -6.72 9.76
CA THR A 430 -31.22 -7.76 9.11
C THR A 430 -31.09 -9.13 9.79
N ASP A 431 -31.95 -10.09 9.49
CA ASP A 431 -31.91 -11.43 10.13
C ASP A 431 -30.75 -12.31 9.65
N ASP A 432 -30.32 -12.15 8.41
CA ASP A 432 -29.40 -13.07 7.74
C ASP A 432 -28.04 -13.24 8.41
N PRO A 433 -27.37 -12.19 8.92
CA PRO A 433 -26.12 -12.32 9.65
C PRO A 433 -26.23 -13.21 10.89
N TRP A 434 -27.42 -13.35 11.47
CA TRP A 434 -27.61 -14.08 12.72
C TRP A 434 -27.94 -15.55 12.52
N LYS A 435 -28.40 -15.91 11.32
CA LYS A 435 -28.86 -17.25 10.96
C LYS A 435 -27.69 -18.24 10.83
N ASP A 436 -27.94 -19.50 11.20
CA ASP A 436 -27.24 -20.67 10.67
C ASP A 436 -28.00 -21.25 9.46
N SER A 437 -27.46 -22.30 8.83
CA SER A 437 -28.02 -22.84 7.57
C SER A 437 -29.45 -23.39 7.72
N ASP A 438 -29.83 -23.77 8.94
CA ASP A 438 -31.17 -24.24 9.31
C ASP A 438 -32.17 -23.10 9.56
N GLY A 439 -31.71 -21.84 9.52
CA GLY A 439 -32.49 -20.65 9.81
C GLY A 439 -32.52 -20.24 11.28
N THR A 440 -31.89 -21.01 12.17
CA THR A 440 -31.77 -20.68 13.61
C THR A 440 -30.99 -19.39 13.78
N LYS A 441 -31.54 -18.43 14.53
CA LYS A 441 -30.89 -17.14 14.82
C LYS A 441 -30.15 -17.19 16.15
N LEU A 442 -28.87 -16.82 16.15
CA LEU A 442 -28.02 -16.87 17.33
C LEU A 442 -27.72 -15.49 17.88
N THR A 443 -28.23 -15.16 19.06
CA THR A 443 -28.17 -13.81 19.66
C THR A 443 -26.75 -13.38 20.11
N CYS A 444 -25.93 -14.32 20.58
CA CYS A 444 -24.55 -14.00 21.03
C CYS A 444 -23.53 -13.90 19.87
N ARG A 445 -23.98 -13.80 18.61
CA ARG A 445 -23.08 -13.71 17.46
C ARG A 445 -22.54 -12.29 17.32
N GLN A 446 -21.23 -12.13 17.44
CA GLN A 446 -20.59 -10.83 17.30
C GLN A 446 -20.51 -10.40 15.82
N ASN A 447 -20.69 -9.11 15.57
CA ASN A 447 -20.59 -8.49 14.24
C ASN A 447 -19.51 -7.41 14.24
N TYR A 448 -18.63 -7.46 13.23
CA TYR A 448 -17.53 -6.51 13.06
C TYR A 448 -17.56 -5.94 11.65
N ALA A 449 -17.42 -4.62 11.52
CA ALA A 449 -17.14 -3.96 10.25
C ALA A 449 -15.70 -3.43 10.25
N ILE A 450 -14.96 -3.73 9.18
CA ILE A 450 -13.61 -3.22 8.94
C ILE A 450 -13.67 -2.38 7.67
N LEU A 451 -13.67 -1.05 7.82
CA LEU A 451 -13.59 -0.13 6.70
C LEU A 451 -12.13 0.30 6.49
N THR A 452 -11.64 0.14 5.27
CA THR A 452 -10.30 0.56 4.86
C THR A 452 -10.41 1.65 3.81
N THR A 453 -9.61 2.72 3.90
CA THR A 453 -9.62 3.89 3.00
C THR A 453 -8.25 4.56 2.97
N ASP A 454 -7.97 5.36 1.94
CA ASP A 454 -6.83 6.27 1.90
C ASP A 454 -7.11 7.64 2.56
N GLY A 455 -8.32 7.86 3.09
CA GLY A 455 -8.58 8.83 4.16
C GLY A 455 -9.84 9.66 3.95
N TYR A 456 -9.82 10.58 2.99
CA TYR A 456 -10.85 11.62 2.88
C TYR A 456 -12.06 11.15 2.09
N TRP A 457 -13.25 11.26 2.70
CA TRP A 457 -14.51 11.17 1.96
C TRP A 457 -14.76 12.46 1.19
N ASN A 458 -15.42 12.36 0.04
CA ASN A 458 -15.75 13.52 -0.80
C ASN A 458 -17.16 13.43 -1.41
N GLN A 459 -17.94 12.42 -1.01
CA GLN A 459 -19.29 12.18 -1.50
C GLN A 459 -20.20 11.62 -0.40
N LYS A 460 -21.52 11.72 -0.59
CA LYS A 460 -22.57 11.31 0.36
C LYS A 460 -23.46 10.18 -0.17
N ASP A 461 -23.06 9.52 -1.26
CA ASP A 461 -23.83 8.44 -1.87
C ASP A 461 -24.13 7.32 -0.88
N GLY A 462 -25.39 6.87 -0.84
CA GLY A 462 -25.87 5.88 0.12
C GLY A 462 -26.01 6.37 1.57
N PHE A 463 -25.48 7.54 1.91
CA PHE A 463 -25.58 8.14 3.24
C PHE A 463 -26.95 8.77 3.45
N VAL A 464 -27.66 8.29 4.45
CA VAL A 464 -28.97 8.83 4.84
C VAL A 464 -28.74 9.78 6.02
N GLY A 465 -28.62 11.07 5.69
CA GLY A 465 -28.39 12.15 6.67
C GLY A 465 -28.46 13.58 6.12
N GLY A 466 -28.83 13.76 4.84
CA GLY A 466 -28.85 15.07 4.18
C GLY A 466 -30.22 15.73 4.06
N ASP A 467 -31.32 14.97 4.17
CA ASP A 467 -32.72 15.41 4.21
C ASP A 467 -33.53 14.12 4.50
N ILE A 468 -34.02 13.87 5.72
CA ILE A 468 -34.93 12.73 5.96
C ILE A 468 -36.36 13.25 5.99
N ALA A 469 -37.14 12.74 5.04
CA ALA A 469 -38.58 12.67 5.09
C ALA A 469 -39.02 11.97 6.39
N THR A 470 -39.82 12.68 7.18
CA THR A 470 -40.44 12.22 8.42
C THR A 470 -41.20 10.91 8.23
N TYR A 471 -41.05 9.94 9.15
CA TYR A 471 -42.05 8.89 9.30
C TYR A 471 -43.36 9.49 9.85
N SER A 472 -44.49 8.84 9.59
CA SER A 472 -45.84 9.30 9.96
C SER A 472 -46.08 9.47 11.48
N ASP A 473 -45.15 9.02 12.33
CA ASP A 473 -45.24 9.10 13.79
C ASP A 473 -44.35 10.18 14.42
N GLY A 474 -43.61 10.96 13.62
CA GLY A 474 -42.84 12.11 14.10
C GLY A 474 -41.52 11.78 14.82
N THR A 475 -41.05 10.53 14.79
CA THR A 475 -39.73 10.18 15.36
C THR A 475 -38.59 10.30 14.35
N ASN A 476 -37.47 10.88 14.79
CA ASN A 476 -36.25 11.00 13.99
C ASN A 476 -35.39 9.74 14.16
N ALA A 477 -35.47 8.79 13.23
CA ALA A 477 -34.52 7.68 13.15
C ALA A 477 -33.41 8.02 12.16
N GLY A 478 -32.48 8.86 12.60
CA GLY A 478 -31.25 9.12 11.85
C GLY A 478 -30.31 7.93 11.99
N ASP A 479 -29.97 7.27 10.89
CA ASP A 479 -29.09 6.10 10.83
C ASP A 479 -27.62 6.44 11.15
N GLY A 480 -27.33 7.08 12.28
CA GLY A 480 -26.04 7.74 12.51
C GLY A 480 -25.95 9.12 11.86
N SER A 481 -27.07 9.82 11.68
CA SER A 481 -27.09 11.19 11.15
C SER A 481 -27.12 12.23 12.27
N GLY A 482 -26.42 13.35 12.07
CA GLY A 482 -26.17 14.35 13.11
C GLY A 482 -24.89 14.08 13.88
N ASN A 483 -24.73 14.71 15.04
CA ASN A 483 -23.69 14.38 16.01
C ASN A 483 -24.30 13.41 17.05
N VAL A 484 -24.16 12.12 16.80
CA VAL A 484 -24.83 11.05 17.57
C VAL A 484 -24.03 10.67 18.81
N ASP A 485 -22.71 10.90 18.78
CA ASP A 485 -21.83 10.73 19.92
C ASP A 485 -21.84 11.92 20.90
N SER A 486 -22.64 12.95 20.63
CA SER A 486 -22.77 14.11 21.50
C SER A 486 -23.22 13.67 22.90
N GLY A 487 -22.42 14.02 23.91
CA GLY A 487 -22.70 13.65 25.29
C GLY A 487 -22.44 12.17 25.62
N ALA A 488 -21.77 11.41 24.75
CA ALA A 488 -21.31 10.05 25.03
C ALA A 488 -20.18 9.98 26.08
N GLY A 489 -19.62 11.12 26.49
CA GLY A 489 -18.43 11.18 27.32
C GLY A 489 -17.14 10.87 26.54
N TYR A 490 -16.00 11.27 27.09
CA TYR A 490 -14.70 10.92 26.51
C TYR A 490 -14.43 9.41 26.65
N PRO A 491 -13.87 8.74 25.62
CA PRO A 491 -13.24 9.32 24.43
C PRO A 491 -14.15 9.45 23.20
N TYR A 492 -15.46 9.17 23.31
CA TYR A 492 -16.36 9.07 22.14
C TYR A 492 -16.92 10.41 21.68
N GLN A 493 -17.24 11.32 22.61
CA GLN A 493 -17.92 12.57 22.25
C GLN A 493 -17.01 13.58 21.53
N ASP A 494 -17.55 14.24 20.52
CA ASP A 494 -17.01 15.49 19.97
C ASP A 494 -18.12 16.50 19.63
N ASN A 495 -17.78 17.56 18.88
CA ASN A 495 -18.74 18.60 18.42
C ASN A 495 -18.90 18.66 16.90
N ILE A 496 -18.48 17.62 16.18
CA ILE A 496 -18.53 17.46 14.74
C ILE A 496 -19.69 16.52 14.42
N ALA A 497 -20.48 16.82 13.38
CA ALA A 497 -21.61 15.99 12.98
C ALA A 497 -21.30 15.24 11.68
N TYR A 498 -22.01 14.14 11.43
CA TYR A 498 -21.97 13.38 10.18
C TYR A 498 -20.59 12.80 9.86
N THR A 499 -19.91 12.31 10.89
CA THR A 499 -18.62 11.63 10.79
C THR A 499 -18.78 10.12 10.71
N LEU A 500 -17.70 9.41 10.38
CA LEU A 500 -17.66 7.94 10.53
C LEU A 500 -17.80 7.51 12.00
N ALA A 501 -17.40 8.36 12.95
CA ALA A 501 -17.55 8.10 14.38
C ALA A 501 -19.04 8.12 14.77
N ASP A 502 -19.82 9.08 14.26
CA ASP A 502 -21.27 9.14 14.47
C ASP A 502 -21.99 7.90 13.97
N VAL A 503 -21.66 7.46 12.75
CA VAL A 503 -22.23 6.24 12.15
C VAL A 503 -21.85 5.02 12.99
N ALA A 504 -20.57 4.87 13.34
CA ALA A 504 -20.10 3.74 14.13
C ALA A 504 -20.75 3.73 15.52
N TYR A 505 -20.83 4.88 16.18
CA TYR A 505 -21.40 5.02 17.52
C TYR A 505 -22.90 4.74 17.54
N TYR A 506 -23.65 5.19 16.53
CA TYR A 506 -25.06 4.86 16.39
C TYR A 506 -25.30 3.34 16.41
N TYR A 507 -24.61 2.59 15.56
CA TYR A 507 -24.76 1.14 15.49
C TYR A 507 -24.17 0.39 16.69
N TRP A 508 -23.24 1.01 17.40
CA TRP A 508 -22.66 0.43 18.61
C TRP A 508 -23.55 0.62 19.85
N LYS A 509 -24.19 1.78 19.99
CA LYS A 509 -25.03 2.13 21.14
C LYS A 509 -26.43 1.51 21.08
N ASN A 510 -26.96 1.31 19.88
CA ASN A 510 -28.31 0.79 19.69
C ASN A 510 -28.30 -0.70 19.40
N ASP A 511 -29.31 -1.40 19.89
CA ASP A 511 -29.55 -2.79 19.52
C ASP A 511 -29.78 -2.88 18.00
N LEU A 512 -29.07 -3.79 17.35
CA LEU A 512 -29.26 -4.15 15.95
C LEU A 512 -30.50 -5.03 15.78
N LYS A 513 -30.95 -5.68 16.86
CA LYS A 513 -32.13 -6.55 16.90
C LYS A 513 -33.06 -6.23 18.06
N TYR A 514 -34.35 -6.09 17.75
CA TYR A 514 -35.41 -5.82 18.72
C TYR A 514 -36.42 -6.96 18.81
N GLY A 515 -37.03 -7.13 19.99
CA GLY A 515 -38.19 -8.00 20.22
C GLY A 515 -37.95 -9.09 21.27
N VAL A 516 -39.01 -9.69 21.78
CA VAL A 516 -39.02 -10.64 22.92
C VAL A 516 -38.11 -11.88 22.78
N SER A 517 -37.64 -12.19 21.56
CA SER A 517 -36.69 -13.28 21.29
C SER A 517 -35.22 -12.83 21.27
N TRP A 518 -34.96 -11.53 21.46
CA TRP A 518 -33.64 -10.91 21.47
C TRP A 518 -33.43 -10.24 22.83
N PRO A 519 -32.41 -10.63 23.60
CA PRO A 519 -32.05 -9.91 24.83
C PRO A 519 -31.58 -8.48 24.48
N ASP A 520 -31.66 -7.56 25.45
CA ASP A 520 -31.14 -6.19 25.29
C ASP A 520 -29.63 -6.21 24.98
N ASN A 521 -29.12 -5.28 24.16
CA ASN A 521 -27.73 -5.16 23.70
C ASN A 521 -27.27 -6.19 22.66
N VAL A 522 -28.12 -6.53 21.69
CA VAL A 522 -27.77 -7.42 20.55
C VAL A 522 -27.48 -6.65 19.27
#